data_AF-A0A178V9W1-F1
#
_entry.id   AF-A0A178V9W1-F1
#
_cell.length_a   1.000
_cell.length_b   1.000
_cell.length_c   1.000
_cell.angle_alpha   90.00
_cell.angle_beta   90.00
_cell.angle_gamma   90.00
#
_symmetry.space_group_name_H-M   'P 1'
#
loop_
_entity.id
_entity.type
_entity.pdbx_description
1 polymer ?
#
loop_
_entity_poly.entity_id
_entity_poly.type
_entity_poly.pdbx_seq_one_letter_code
_entity_poly.pdbx_strand_id
1 'polypeptide(L)'
;MKFVVLFTFPFFSYRPSPFFILDEVDAALDNLNVAKVAKFIRSKSCQAARDNQDAEDGNGFQSIVISLKDSFYDKAEALVGVYRDTERSCSSTMSFDLRNYQES
;
A
#
# COMPACT_ATOMS: atom_id res chain seq x y z
N MET A 1 2.65 13.85 -9.07
CA MET A 1 2.71 12.87 -10.18
C MET A 1 1.61 11.87 -9.91
N LYS A 2 0.47 11.98 -10.59
CA LYS A 2 -0.66 11.08 -10.38
C LYS A 2 -0.31 9.72 -10.96
N PHE A 3 0.01 8.74 -10.12
CA PHE A 3 0.12 7.35 -10.57
C PHE A 3 -1.28 6.74 -10.60
N VAL A 4 -1.92 6.82 -11.76
CA VAL A 4 -3.02 5.93 -12.13
C VAL A 4 -2.46 4.92 -13.12
N VAL A 5 -2.28 3.68 -12.68
CA VAL A 5 -2.23 2.54 -13.59
C VAL A 5 -3.54 1.78 -13.40
N LEU A 6 -4.55 2.17 -14.18
CA LEU A 6 -5.70 1.30 -14.44
C LEU A 6 -5.73 0.99 -15.93
N PHE A 7 -5.06 -0.09 -16.32
CA PHE A 7 -5.28 -0.71 -17.61
C PHE A 7 -5.21 -2.23 -17.46
N THR A 8 -6.33 -2.81 -17.04
CA THR A 8 -6.60 -4.23 -17.19
C THR A 8 -6.63 -4.58 -18.68
N PHE A 9 -5.51 -5.10 -19.19
CA PHE A 9 -5.47 -5.84 -20.45
C PHE A 9 -5.35 -7.34 -20.14
N PRO A 10 -6.18 -8.21 -20.74
CA PRO A 10 -6.17 -9.65 -20.49
C PRO A 10 -4.85 -10.36 -20.88
N PHE A 11 -3.87 -9.65 -21.43
CA PHE A 11 -2.53 -10.16 -21.71
C PHE A 11 -1.59 -10.17 -20.48
N PHE A 12 -1.93 -9.48 -19.38
CA PHE A 12 -1.12 -9.49 -18.15
C PHE A 12 -1.38 -10.69 -17.22
N SER A 13 -2.23 -11.65 -17.61
CA SER A 13 -2.39 -12.92 -16.87
C SER A 13 -1.11 -13.77 -16.81
N TYR A 14 -0.05 -13.41 -17.54
CA TYR A 14 1.20 -14.18 -17.57
C TYR A 14 2.21 -13.79 -16.48
N ARG A 15 2.18 -12.54 -15.99
CA ARG A 15 3.04 -12.06 -14.89
C ARG A 15 2.35 -10.91 -14.13
N PRO A 16 1.72 -11.17 -12.97
CA PRO A 16 1.17 -10.10 -12.15
C PRO A 16 2.29 -9.15 -11.69
N SER A 17 1.98 -7.84 -11.60
CA SER A 17 2.94 -6.85 -11.11
C SER A 17 3.34 -7.18 -9.67
N PRO A 18 4.64 -7.16 -9.33
CA PRO A 18 5.09 -7.43 -7.97
C PRO A 18 4.63 -6.37 -6.96
N PHE A 19 4.26 -5.16 -7.43
CA PHE A 19 3.72 -4.11 -6.57
C PHE A 19 2.72 -3.17 -7.27
N PHE A 20 1.90 -2.46 -6.48
CA PHE A 20 1.12 -1.29 -6.93
C PHE A 20 1.45 -0.03 -6.12
N ILE A 21 1.37 1.11 -6.80
CA ILE A 21 1.46 2.45 -6.19
C ILE A 21 0.11 3.13 -6.39
N LEU A 22 -0.50 3.60 -5.31
CA LEU A 22 -1.79 4.27 -5.29
C LEU A 22 -1.60 5.68 -4.70
N ASP A 23 -1.88 6.71 -5.48
CA ASP A 23 -1.71 8.12 -5.09
C ASP A 23 -3.08 8.77 -4.83
N GLU A 24 -3.32 9.25 -3.61
CA GLU A 24 -4.53 9.98 -3.17
C GLU A 24 -5.86 9.27 -3.54
N VAL A 25 -5.87 7.94 -3.57
CA VAL A 25 -7.07 7.15 -3.93
C VAL A 25 -8.23 7.36 -2.95
N ASP A 26 -7.91 7.76 -1.73
CA ASP A 26 -8.85 8.09 -0.66
C ASP A 26 -9.57 9.44 -0.85
N ALA A 27 -9.09 10.31 -1.74
CA ALA A 27 -9.77 11.54 -2.13
C ALA A 27 -11.01 11.28 -3.00
N ALA A 28 -11.00 10.17 -3.76
CA ALA A 28 -12.13 9.74 -4.59
C ALA A 28 -13.12 8.83 -3.85
N LEU A 29 -12.84 8.47 -2.59
CA LEU A 29 -13.61 7.51 -1.79
C LEU A 29 -14.22 8.17 -0.54
N ASP A 30 -15.47 7.82 -0.25
CA ASP A 30 -16.15 8.13 1.01
C ASP A 30 -15.57 7.28 2.16
N ASN A 31 -15.69 7.77 3.40
CA ASN A 31 -15.06 7.16 4.58
C ASN A 31 -15.46 5.69 4.80
N LEU A 32 -16.67 5.29 4.36
CA LEU A 32 -17.14 3.92 4.45
C LEU A 32 -16.43 2.98 3.46
N ASN A 33 -16.08 3.48 2.26
CA ASN A 33 -15.37 2.69 1.27
C ASN A 33 -13.85 2.76 1.44
N VAL A 34 -13.30 3.82 2.06
CA VAL A 34 -11.88 3.92 2.45
C VAL A 34 -11.45 2.69 3.29
N ALA A 35 -12.20 2.36 4.33
CA ALA A 35 -11.90 1.20 5.18
C ALA A 35 -11.99 -0.15 4.43
N LYS A 36 -12.94 -0.28 3.50
CA LYS A 36 -13.08 -1.49 2.66
C LYS A 36 -11.90 -1.64 1.71
N VAL A 37 -11.48 -0.56 1.07
CA VAL A 37 -10.33 -0.54 0.15
C VAL A 37 -9.03 -0.82 0.88
N ALA A 38 -8.79 -0.18 2.03
CA ALA A 38 -7.63 -0.44 2.88
C ALA A 38 -7.57 -1.93 3.31
N LYS A 39 -8.72 -2.49 3.74
CA LYS A 39 -8.81 -3.90 4.12
C LYS A 39 -8.57 -4.86 2.94
N PHE A 40 -9.08 -4.54 1.76
CA PHE A 40 -8.87 -5.33 0.54
C PHE A 40 -7.40 -5.35 0.12
N ILE A 41 -6.73 -4.19 0.13
CA ILE A 41 -5.31 -4.06 -0.19
C ILE A 41 -4.46 -4.86 0.80
N ARG A 42 -4.77 -4.75 2.10
CA ARG A 42 -4.11 -5.55 3.15
C ARG A 42 -4.31 -7.04 2.92
N SER A 43 -5.54 -7.51 2.67
CA SER A 43 -5.79 -8.94 2.50
C SER A 43 -5.06 -9.52 1.29
N LYS A 44 -5.00 -8.76 0.18
CA LYS A 44 -4.27 -9.17 -1.03
C LYS A 44 -2.76 -9.21 -0.82
N SER A 45 -2.23 -8.27 -0.04
CA SER A 45 -0.80 -8.25 0.29
C SER A 45 -0.42 -9.43 1.20
N CYS A 46 -1.28 -9.81 2.16
CA CYS A 46 -1.03 -10.94 3.06
C CYS A 46 -1.37 -12.33 2.49
N GLN A 47 -2.36 -12.47 1.59
CA GLN A 47 -2.76 -13.77 1.02
C GLN A 47 -1.67 -14.41 0.16
N ALA A 48 -0.90 -13.60 -0.57
CA ALA A 48 0.23 -14.07 -1.35
C ALA A 48 1.37 -14.65 -0.46
N ALA A 49 1.34 -14.41 0.85
CA ALA A 49 2.28 -14.99 1.82
C ALA A 49 1.78 -16.30 2.47
N ARG A 50 0.52 -16.72 2.28
CA ARG A 50 -0.07 -17.87 2.99
C ARG A 50 -0.40 -19.10 2.14
N ASP A 51 -0.63 -18.93 0.84
CA ASP A 51 -0.97 -20.07 -0.06
C ASP A 51 0.25 -20.71 -0.74
N ASN A 52 1.47 -20.23 -0.45
CA ASN A 52 2.72 -20.77 -1.03
C ASN A 52 3.45 -21.69 -0.02
N GLN A 53 2.89 -22.88 0.24
CA GLN A 53 3.69 -23.97 0.84
C GLN A 53 4.54 -24.71 -0.21
N ASP A 54 4.31 -24.51 -1.52
CA ASP A 54 5.00 -25.25 -2.60
C ASP A 54 5.59 -24.36 -3.73
N ALA A 55 5.67 -23.04 -3.58
CA ALA A 55 6.24 -22.16 -4.60
C ALA A 55 7.53 -21.50 -4.10
N GLU A 56 8.67 -21.92 -4.65
CA GLU A 56 10.00 -21.30 -4.48
C GLU A 56 10.09 -19.84 -4.99
N ASP A 57 8.99 -19.27 -5.50
CA ASP A 57 8.92 -17.88 -5.96
C ASP A 57 7.99 -17.10 -5.02
N GLY A 58 8.47 -16.88 -3.79
CA GLY A 58 7.77 -16.29 -2.64
C GLY A 58 7.44 -14.79 -2.79
N ASN A 59 7.00 -14.36 -3.97
CA ASN A 59 6.75 -12.97 -4.25
C ASN A 59 5.31 -12.59 -3.85
N GLY A 60 5.17 -12.27 -2.57
CA GLY A 60 3.99 -11.59 -2.03
C GLY A 60 3.69 -10.31 -2.84
N PHE A 61 2.40 -9.98 -2.97
CA PHE A 61 2.00 -8.75 -3.64
C PHE A 61 2.23 -7.54 -2.71
N GLN A 62 3.00 -6.53 -3.13
CA GLN A 62 3.28 -5.33 -2.32
C GLN A 62 2.40 -4.14 -2.73
N SER A 63 1.89 -3.39 -1.76
CA SER A 63 1.13 -2.16 -2.02
C SER A 63 1.76 -0.96 -1.33
N ILE A 64 2.03 0.10 -2.11
CA ILE A 64 2.48 1.40 -1.63
C ILE A 64 1.31 2.37 -1.83
N VAL A 65 0.78 2.92 -0.74
CA VAL A 65 -0.34 3.87 -0.80
C VAL A 65 0.07 5.20 -0.20
N ILE A 66 -0.20 6.28 -0.94
CA ILE A 66 -0.04 7.66 -0.52
C ILE A 66 -1.43 8.17 -0.17
N SER A 67 -1.66 8.48 1.10
CA SER A 67 -2.93 8.93 1.64
C SER A 67 -2.69 9.92 2.77
N LEU A 68 -3.62 10.87 2.93
CA LEU A 68 -3.63 11.82 4.04
C LEU A 68 -4.63 11.43 5.15
N LYS A 69 -5.44 10.39 4.95
CA LYS A 69 -6.45 9.92 5.91
C LYS A 69 -5.90 8.85 6.86
N ASP A 70 -6.03 9.10 8.15
CA ASP A 70 -5.70 8.17 9.24
C ASP A 70 -6.35 6.80 9.11
N SER A 71 -7.65 6.78 8.80
CA SER A 71 -8.44 5.57 8.55
C SER A 71 -7.95 4.68 7.41
N PHE A 72 -7.02 5.16 6.58
CA PHE A 72 -6.37 4.35 5.55
C PHE A 72 -5.05 3.79 6.06
N TYR A 73 -4.17 4.67 6.56
CA TYR A 73 -2.81 4.31 6.91
C TYR A 73 -2.69 3.63 8.29
N ASP A 74 -3.75 3.63 9.11
CA ASP A 74 -3.85 2.83 10.34
C ASP A 74 -3.82 1.31 10.09
N LYS A 75 -4.19 0.86 8.88
CA LYS A 75 -4.18 -0.56 8.49
C LYS A 75 -2.88 -0.99 7.83
N ALA A 76 -1.92 -0.09 7.66
CA ALA A 76 -0.63 -0.38 7.03
C ALA A 76 0.29 -1.20 7.95
N GLU A 77 1.23 -1.94 7.36
CA GLU A 77 2.28 -2.63 8.13
C GLU A 77 3.44 -1.70 8.49
N ALA A 78 3.73 -0.72 7.64
CA ALA A 78 4.74 0.29 7.86
C ALA A 78 4.30 1.63 7.26
N LEU A 79 4.76 2.72 7.87
CA LEU A 79 4.57 4.09 7.41
C LEU A 79 5.89 4.68 6.96
N VAL A 80 5.84 5.45 5.88
CA VAL A 80 6.94 6.32 5.44
C VAL A 80 6.41 7.75 5.44
N GLY A 81 6.71 8.49 6.51
CA GLY A 81 6.38 9.91 6.62
C GLY A 81 7.37 10.73 5.82
N VAL A 82 6.88 11.60 4.94
CA VAL A 82 7.69 12.56 4.18
C VAL A 82 7.42 13.95 4.76
N TYR A 83 8.48 14.66 5.14
CA TYR A 83 8.39 16.02 5.68
C TYR A 83 9.40 16.94 4.99
N ARG A 84 9.17 18.25 5.08
CA ARG A 84 10.10 19.25 4.56
C ARG A 84 11.17 19.57 5.61
N ASP A 85 12.42 19.33 5.28
CA ASP A 85 13.57 19.84 6.02
C ASP A 85 13.80 21.30 5.61
N THR A 86 13.42 22.23 6.49
CA THR A 86 13.55 23.66 6.26
C THR A 86 14.99 24.14 6.27
N GLU A 87 15.88 23.45 6.99
CA GLU A 87 17.30 23.83 7.06
C GLU A 87 18.01 23.48 5.76
N ARG A 88 17.72 22.30 5.21
CA ARG A 88 18.35 21.79 3.98
C ARG A 88 17.58 22.15 2.71
N SER A 89 16.41 22.78 2.84
CA SER A 89 15.50 23.09 1.73
C SER A 89 15.16 21.87 0.86
N CYS A 90 15.05 20.69 1.47
CA CYS A 90 14.74 19.44 0.79
C CYS A 90 13.63 18.66 1.51
N SER A 91 13.19 17.55 0.91
CA SER A 91 12.31 16.59 1.58
C SER A 91 13.15 15.54 2.30
N SER A 92 12.75 15.21 3.52
CA SER A 92 13.32 14.13 4.33
C SER A 92 12.24 13.09 4.66
N THR A 93 12.65 11.87 4.95
CA THR A 93 11.74 10.75 5.21
C THR A 93 11.99 10.12 6.58
N MET A 94 10.93 9.67 7.23
CA MET A 94 10.99 8.89 8.46
C MET A 94 10.17 7.61 8.29
N SER A 95 10.75 6.46 8.62
CA SER A 95 10.06 5.17 8.55
C SER A 95 9.60 4.74 9.93
N PHE A 96 8.39 4.20 10.02
CA PHE A 96 7.81 3.70 11.26
C PHE A 96 7.16 2.33 11.02
N ASP A 97 7.52 1.34 11.83
CA ASP A 97 6.99 -0.02 11.74
C ASP A 97 5.76 -0.17 12.64
N LEU A 98 4.60 -0.40 12.03
CA LEU A 98 3.31 -0.51 12.74
C LEU A 98 3.01 -1.94 13.21
N ARG A 99 3.79 -2.95 12.78
CA ARG A 99 3.54 -4.36 13.16
C ARG A 99 3.62 -4.59 14.67
N ASN A 100 4.39 -3.76 15.37
CA ASN A 100 4.56 -3.81 16.82
C ASN A 100 3.38 -3.22 17.61
N TYR A 101 2.40 -2.60 16.93
CA TYR A 101 1.32 -1.82 17.52
C TYR A 101 -0.07 -2.27 17.08
N GLN A 102 -0.24 -3.54 16.65
CA GLN A 102 -1.56 -4.03 16.28
C GLN A 102 -2.49 -4.04 17.51
N GLU A 103 -3.68 -3.45 17.38
CA GLU A 103 -4.73 -3.54 18.39
C GLU A 103 -5.10 -5.02 18.63
N SER A 104 -5.07 -5.39 19.92
CA SER A 104 -5.50 -6.67 20.47
C SER A 104 -6.98 -6.94 20.28
#